data_AF-A0AA37ML23-F1
#
_entry.id   AF-A0AA37ML23-F1
#
_cell.length_a   1.000
_cell.length_b   1.000
_cell.length_c   1.000
_cell.angle_alpha   90.00
_cell.angle_beta   90.00
_cell.angle_gamma   90.00
#
_symmetry.space_group_name_H-M   'P 1'
#
loop_
_entity.id
_entity.type
_entity.pdbx_description
1 polymer ?
#
loop_
_entity_poly.entity_id
_entity_poly.type
_entity_poly.pdbx_seq_one_letter_code
_entity_poly.pdbx_strand_id
1 'polypeptide(L)'
;MKVYFAGSIRGGRIDANLYERLIKYIQKTDIVLTEHVGNLNLSEEGQTVTDIYNQDTNWLRESDVLIAECTCPSLGVGYELAYAERFQIPCHIFYNKNRTSLSAMLAGNSFYNIHPYEDETEIYPIIDSILQKEYDT
;
A
#
# COMPACT_ATOMS: atom_id res chain seq x y z
N MET A 1 -2.82 -9.09 -11.36
CA MET A 1 -3.25 -7.71 -11.08
C MET A 1 -2.01 -6.82 -11.03
N LYS A 2 -2.16 -5.52 -11.29
CA LYS A 2 -1.18 -4.48 -10.98
C LYS A 2 -1.53 -3.90 -9.61
N VAL A 3 -0.65 -4.08 -8.63
CA VAL A 3 -0.83 -3.61 -7.26
C VAL A 3 0.01 -2.35 -7.06
N TYR A 4 -0.62 -1.29 -6.58
CA TYR A 4 0.09 -0.15 -6.00
C TYR A 4 0.27 -0.41 -4.50
N PHE A 5 1.49 -0.69 -4.06
CA PHE A 5 1.79 -0.89 -2.64
C PHE A 5 2.19 0.44 -2.00
N ALA A 6 1.49 0.86 -0.96
CA ALA A 6 1.75 2.10 -0.25
C ALA A 6 2.29 1.82 1.17
N GLY A 7 3.32 2.54 1.57
CA GLY A 7 3.93 2.41 2.89
C GLY A 7 4.71 3.67 3.26
N SER A 8 4.86 3.95 4.56
CA SER A 8 5.57 5.15 5.00
C SER A 8 7.05 5.11 4.60
N ILE A 9 7.50 6.10 3.81
CA ILE A 9 8.91 6.30 3.47
C ILE A 9 9.50 7.44 4.30
N ARG A 10 9.06 8.68 4.08
CA ARG A 10 9.61 9.87 4.75
C ARG A 10 9.02 10.10 6.15
N GLY A 11 7.83 9.55 6.42
CA GLY A 11 7.20 9.58 7.76
C GLY A 11 7.87 8.64 8.77
N GLY A 12 8.71 7.73 8.30
CA GLY A 12 9.47 6.78 9.09
C GLY A 12 9.56 5.43 8.40
N ARG A 13 10.77 4.84 8.34
CA ARG A 13 11.04 3.55 7.68
C ARG A 13 11.12 2.37 8.65
N ILE A 14 10.47 2.48 9.82
CA ILE A 14 10.52 1.46 10.87
C ILE A 14 10.02 0.11 10.35
N ASP A 15 9.04 0.13 9.44
CA ASP A 15 8.37 -1.05 8.89
C ASP A 15 8.86 -1.44 7.49
N ALA A 16 9.97 -0.87 6.99
CA ALA A 16 10.46 -1.16 5.64
C ALA A 16 10.75 -2.65 5.39
N ASN A 17 11.25 -3.37 6.41
CA ASN A 17 11.45 -4.83 6.30
C ASN A 17 10.13 -5.60 6.15
N LEU A 18 9.05 -5.13 6.80
CA LEU A 18 7.71 -5.70 6.61
C LEU A 18 7.24 -5.44 5.19
N TYR A 19 7.37 -4.20 4.71
CA TYR A 19 6.98 -3.84 3.34
C TYR A 19 7.72 -4.70 2.30
N GLU A 20 9.02 -4.92 2.47
CA GLU A 20 9.80 -5.79 1.59
C GLU A 20 9.23 -7.21 1.53
N ARG A 21 8.85 -7.79 2.67
CA ARG A 21 8.26 -9.14 2.73
C ARG A 21 6.89 -9.18 2.06
N LEU A 22 6.02 -8.19 2.31
CA LEU A 22 4.71 -8.10 1.70
C LEU A 22 4.81 -7.93 0.18
N ILE A 23 5.68 -7.03 -0.30
CA ILE A 23 5.94 -6.83 -1.72
C ILE A 23 6.42 -8.13 -2.38
N LYS A 24 7.43 -8.79 -1.81
CA LYS A 24 7.92 -10.07 -2.33
C LYS A 24 6.87 -11.17 -2.32
N TYR A 25 5.96 -11.13 -1.34
CA TYR A 25 4.85 -12.08 -1.27
C TYR A 25 3.86 -11.86 -2.42
N ILE A 26 3.42 -10.62 -2.64
CA ILE A 26 2.50 -10.23 -3.73
C ILE A 26 3.12 -10.55 -5.10
N GLN A 27 4.42 -10.28 -5.27
CA GLN A 27 5.17 -10.52 -6.50
C GLN A 27 5.24 -12.00 -6.93
N LYS A 28 4.83 -12.95 -6.08
CA LYS A 28 4.74 -14.36 -6.47
C LYS A 28 3.68 -14.60 -7.54
N THR A 29 2.62 -13.79 -7.56
CA THR A 29 1.46 -13.99 -8.44
C THR A 29 1.09 -12.74 -9.24
N ASP A 30 1.47 -11.55 -8.77
CA ASP A 30 1.01 -10.27 -9.29
C ASP A 30 2.16 -9.28 -9.50
N ILE A 31 1.88 -8.18 -10.20
CA ILE A 31 2.87 -7.12 -10.46
C ILE A 31 2.73 -6.06 -9.38
N VAL A 32 3.81 -5.66 -8.72
CA VAL A 32 3.83 -4.52 -7.80
C VAL A 32 4.47 -3.33 -8.49
N LEU A 33 3.78 -2.20 -8.62
CA LEU A 33 4.30 -1.02 -9.34
C LEU A 33 5.33 -0.23 -8.51
N THR A 34 5.22 -0.31 -7.19
CA THR A 34 6.01 0.46 -6.21
C THR A 34 6.98 -0.42 -5.42
N GLU A 35 7.64 -1.37 -6.09
CA GLU A 35 8.54 -2.36 -5.47
C GLU A 35 9.62 -1.72 -4.59
N HIS A 36 10.02 -0.50 -4.97
CA HIS A 36 11.04 0.28 -4.28
C HIS A 36 10.63 0.64 -2.84
N VAL A 37 9.35 0.72 -2.48
CA VAL A 37 8.88 1.07 -1.11
C VAL A 37 9.49 0.17 -0.03
N GLY A 38 9.72 -1.11 -0.33
CA GLY A 38 10.39 -2.06 0.58
C GLY A 38 11.92 -1.98 0.57
N ASN A 39 12.53 -1.19 -0.31
CA ASN A 39 13.98 -1.12 -0.44
C ASN A 39 14.59 -0.12 0.55
N LEU A 40 15.34 -0.62 1.53
CA LEU A 40 16.07 0.18 2.51
C LEU A 40 17.14 1.08 1.90
N ASN A 41 17.69 0.71 0.74
CA ASN A 41 18.75 1.45 0.03
C ASN A 41 18.20 2.38 -1.06
N LEU A 42 16.92 2.71 -1.00
CA LEU A 42 16.28 3.64 -1.94
C LEU A 42 17.06 4.95 -2.03
N SER A 43 17.56 5.24 -3.22
CA SER A 43 18.08 6.53 -3.62
C SER A 43 17.13 7.12 -4.66
N GLU A 44 16.56 8.30 -4.38
CA GLU A 44 15.79 9.10 -5.36
C GLU A 44 16.74 9.94 -6.25
N GLU A 45 18.04 9.60 -6.30
CA GLU A 45 19.04 10.35 -7.05
C GLU A 45 18.67 10.42 -8.55
N GLY A 46 18.49 11.64 -9.03
CA GLY A 46 18.25 11.96 -10.43
C GLY A 46 16.78 12.20 -10.80
N GLN A 47 15.82 11.96 -9.91
CA GLN A 47 14.41 12.32 -10.16
C GLN A 47 14.07 13.69 -9.60
N THR A 48 13.34 14.50 -10.37
CA THR A 48 12.78 15.74 -9.83
C THR A 48 11.51 15.44 -9.02
N VAL A 49 11.14 16.33 -8.11
CA VAL A 49 9.88 16.21 -7.35
C VAL A 49 8.64 16.09 -8.25
N THR A 50 8.69 16.69 -9.44
CA THR A 50 7.63 16.61 -10.46
C THR A 50 7.58 15.24 -11.11
N ASP A 51 8.74 14.63 -11.37
CA ASP A 51 8.82 13.29 -11.96
C ASP A 51 8.24 12.25 -11.01
N ILE A 52 8.62 12.31 -9.73
CA ILE A 52 8.07 11.42 -8.68
C ILE A 52 6.54 11.53 -8.64
N TYR A 53 6.02 12.76 -8.57
CA TYR A 53 4.58 12.99 -8.55
C TYR A 53 3.86 12.42 -9.77
N ASN A 54 4.37 12.71 -10.97
CA ASN A 54 3.74 12.25 -12.22
C ASN A 54 3.81 10.73 -12.35
N GLN A 55 4.94 10.14 -11.99
CA GLN A 55 5.15 8.70 -12.03
C GLN A 55 4.20 7.98 -11.06
N ASP A 56 4.14 8.41 -9.80
CA ASP A 56 3.30 7.77 -8.79
C ASP A 56 1.82 7.91 -9.12
N THR A 57 1.37 9.08 -9.58
CA THR A 57 -0.02 9.26 -10.01
C THR A 57 -0.36 8.49 -11.29
N ASN A 58 0.60 8.26 -12.19
CA ASN A 58 0.41 7.36 -13.33
C ASN A 58 0.26 5.91 -12.85
N TRP A 59 1.14 5.45 -11.97
CA TRP A 59 1.06 4.09 -11.41
C TRP A 59 -0.22 3.86 -10.62
N LEU A 60 -0.69 4.82 -9.83
CA LEU A 60 -2.00 4.75 -9.19
C LEU A 60 -3.10 4.52 -10.22
N ARG A 61 -3.16 5.34 -11.28
CA ARG A 61 -4.17 5.20 -12.35
C ARG A 61 -4.09 3.89 -13.11
N GLU A 62 -2.91 3.28 -13.21
CA GLU A 62 -2.72 1.99 -13.88
C GLU A 62 -2.97 0.78 -12.97
N SER A 63 -3.07 0.98 -11.66
CA SER A 63 -3.24 -0.11 -10.70
C SER A 63 -4.67 -0.65 -10.70
N ASP A 64 -4.79 -1.96 -10.54
CA ASP A 64 -6.08 -2.62 -10.32
C ASP A 64 -6.53 -2.49 -8.86
N VAL A 65 -5.58 -2.33 -7.93
CA VAL A 65 -5.81 -2.23 -6.49
C VAL A 65 -4.66 -1.51 -5.79
N LEU A 66 -4.99 -0.75 -4.74
CA LEU A 66 -4.03 -0.17 -3.80
C LEU A 66 -4.04 -0.96 -2.49
N ILE A 67 -2.86 -1.45 -2.06
CA ILE A 67 -2.66 -2.08 -0.76
C ILE A 67 -1.74 -1.20 0.07
N ALA A 68 -2.22 -0.66 1.19
CA ALA A 68 -1.49 0.24 2.06
C ALA A 68 -1.18 -0.38 3.42
N GLU A 69 0.06 -0.25 3.90
CA GLU A 69 0.43 -0.48 5.29
C GLU A 69 0.50 0.88 6.01
N CYS A 70 -0.39 1.07 6.99
CA CYS A 70 -0.65 2.36 7.64
C CYS A 70 -0.33 2.34 9.14
N THR A 71 0.52 1.42 9.61
CA THR A 71 0.95 1.44 11.02
C THR A 71 1.77 2.69 11.32
N CYS A 72 2.64 3.08 10.38
CA CYS A 72 3.40 4.32 10.46
C CYS A 72 2.66 5.44 9.70
N PRO A 73 2.23 6.53 10.37
CA PRO A 73 1.55 7.64 9.70
C PRO A 73 2.42 8.28 8.60
N SER A 74 1.82 8.53 7.43
CA SER A 74 2.52 9.13 6.28
C SER A 74 1.60 10.06 5.49
N LEU A 75 2.07 11.29 5.24
CA LEU A 75 1.35 12.25 4.39
C LEU A 75 1.25 11.76 2.94
N GLY A 76 2.30 11.11 2.43
CA GLY A 76 2.32 10.54 1.07
C GLY A 76 1.28 9.45 0.90
N VAL A 77 1.27 8.48 1.83
CA VAL A 77 0.27 7.40 1.82
C VAL A 77 -1.15 7.94 1.96
N GLY A 78 -1.36 8.95 2.81
CA GLY A 78 -2.66 9.63 2.91
C GLY A 78 -3.08 10.31 1.60
N TYR A 79 -2.14 10.94 0.88
CA TYR A 79 -2.38 11.53 -0.43
C TYR A 79 -2.72 10.47 -1.48
N GLU A 80 -1.96 9.38 -1.52
CA GLU A 80 -2.16 8.24 -2.43
C GLU A 80 -3.54 7.59 -2.23
N LEU A 81 -3.96 7.36 -0.98
CA LEU A 81 -5.28 6.81 -0.65
C LEU A 81 -6.42 7.71 -1.13
N ALA A 82 -6.35 9.01 -0.85
CA ALA A 82 -7.37 9.97 -1.28
C ALA A 82 -7.40 10.11 -2.82
N TYR A 83 -6.24 10.01 -3.47
CA TYR A 83 -6.14 9.98 -4.93
C TYR A 83 -6.82 8.71 -5.48
N ALA A 84 -6.47 7.54 -4.95
CA ALA A 84 -7.07 6.28 -5.37
C ALA A 84 -8.60 6.26 -5.19
N GLU A 85 -9.09 6.79 -4.06
CA GLU A 85 -10.52 7.02 -3.81
C GLU A 85 -11.17 7.89 -4.90
N ARG A 86 -10.53 9.02 -5.24
CA ARG A 86 -11.04 9.93 -6.29
C ARG A 86 -11.19 9.24 -7.65
N PHE A 87 -10.34 8.26 -7.94
CA PHE A 87 -10.32 7.47 -9.18
C PHE A 87 -11.02 6.11 -9.06
N GLN A 88 -11.66 5.83 -7.92
CA GLN A 88 -12.40 4.59 -7.66
C GLN A 88 -11.54 3.32 -7.79
N ILE A 89 -10.26 3.43 -7.45
CA ILE A 89 -9.36 2.28 -7.36
C ILE A 89 -9.63 1.60 -6.00
N PRO A 90 -9.92 0.29 -5.97
CA PRO A 90 -10.12 -0.43 -4.71
C PRO A 90 -8.92 -0.27 -3.76
N CYS A 91 -9.20 0.08 -2.52
CA CYS A 91 -8.17 0.35 -1.51
C CYS A 91 -8.31 -0.58 -0.31
N HIS A 92 -7.21 -1.23 0.07
CA HIS A 92 -7.11 -2.10 1.24
C HIS A 92 -6.05 -1.54 2.19
N ILE A 93 -6.47 -1.21 3.41
CA ILE A 93 -5.62 -0.61 4.44
C ILE A 93 -5.34 -1.64 5.52
N PHE A 94 -4.07 -1.97 5.71
CA PHE A 94 -3.57 -2.76 6.82
C PHE A 94 -2.96 -1.85 7.88
N TYR A 95 -3.15 -2.17 9.16
CA TYR A 95 -2.41 -1.51 10.24
C TYR A 95 -2.35 -2.39 11.49
N ASN A 96 -1.25 -2.30 12.22
CA ASN A 96 -1.06 -3.00 13.48
C ASN A 96 -1.79 -2.24 14.61
N LYS A 97 -2.92 -2.77 15.06
CA LYS A 97 -3.77 -2.10 16.07
C LYS A 97 -3.15 -2.06 17.47
N ASN A 98 -2.10 -2.86 17.74
CA ASN A 98 -1.35 -2.80 18.99
C ASN A 98 -0.31 -1.67 19.01
N ARG A 99 0.02 -1.09 17.86
CA ARG A 99 1.04 -0.03 17.72
C ARG A 99 0.47 1.34 17.43
N THR A 100 -0.68 1.42 16.77
CA THR A 100 -1.29 2.70 16.40
C THR A 100 -2.81 2.61 16.35
N SER A 101 -3.44 3.78 16.36
CA SER A 101 -4.82 3.94 15.92
C SER A 101 -4.82 4.54 14.51
N LEU A 102 -5.61 3.95 13.62
CA LEU A 102 -5.77 4.49 12.27
C LEU A 102 -6.38 5.90 12.34
N SER A 103 -6.01 6.77 11.40
CA SER A 103 -6.61 8.11 11.26
C SER A 103 -8.13 8.03 11.22
N ALA A 104 -8.82 8.85 12.01
CA ALA A 104 -10.29 8.91 12.03
C ALA A 104 -10.89 9.23 10.65
N MET A 105 -10.16 9.97 9.81
CA MET A 105 -10.57 10.26 8.42
C MET A 105 -10.58 9.00 7.54
N LEU A 106 -9.61 8.10 7.73
CA LEU A 106 -9.56 6.84 6.99
C LEU A 106 -10.53 5.84 7.59
N ALA A 107 -10.55 5.70 8.92
CA ALA A 107 -11.41 4.77 9.64
C ALA A 107 -12.91 5.08 9.48
N GLY A 108 -13.27 6.35 9.32
CA GLY A 108 -14.66 6.79 9.12
C GLY A 108 -15.13 6.78 7.67
N ASN A 109 -14.25 6.47 6.70
CA ASN A 109 -14.60 6.47 5.29
C ASN A 109 -14.86 5.04 4.79
N SER A 110 -16.11 4.77 4.40
CA SER A 110 -16.57 3.45 3.95
C SER A 110 -16.04 3.03 2.57
N PHE A 111 -15.32 3.91 1.86
CA PHE A 111 -14.63 3.54 0.63
C PHE A 111 -13.49 2.54 0.88
N TYR A 112 -12.81 2.64 2.02
CA TYR A 112 -11.65 1.81 2.32
C TYR A 112 -12.02 0.47 2.94
N ASN A 113 -11.43 -0.61 2.46
CA ASN A 113 -11.46 -1.91 3.14
C ASN A 113 -10.37 -1.93 4.19
N ILE A 114 -10.74 -1.97 5.48
CA ILE A 114 -9.79 -1.82 6.60
C ILE A 114 -9.55 -3.18 7.27
N HIS A 115 -8.27 -3.54 7.39
CA HIS A 115 -7.77 -4.82 7.88
C HIS A 115 -6.82 -4.61 9.07
N PRO A 116 -7.34 -4.45 10.31
CA PRO A 116 -6.49 -4.38 11.48
C PRO A 116 -5.85 -5.76 11.75
N TYR A 117 -4.57 -5.78 12.10
CA TYR A 117 -3.85 -7.01 12.48
C TYR A 117 -3.07 -6.81 13.78
N GLU A 118 -2.68 -7.91 14.42
CA GLU A 118 -1.75 -7.91 15.57
C GLU A 118 -0.43 -8.56 15.20
N ASP A 119 -0.50 -9.64 14.44
CA ASP A 119 0.62 -10.42 13.93
C ASP A 119 0.70 -10.38 12.40
N GLU A 120 1.92 -10.32 11.86
CA GLU A 120 2.16 -10.26 10.42
C GLU A 120 1.54 -11.44 9.66
N THR A 121 1.45 -12.62 10.27
CA THR A 121 0.90 -13.81 9.64
C THR A 121 -0.58 -13.67 9.24
N GLU A 122 -1.32 -12.76 9.89
CA GLU A 122 -2.72 -12.47 9.58
C GLU A 122 -2.90 -11.72 8.26
N ILE A 123 -1.84 -11.04 7.76
CA ILE A 123 -1.90 -10.22 6.56
C ILE A 123 -2.01 -11.10 5.30
N TYR A 124 -1.25 -12.19 5.24
CA TYR A 124 -1.08 -12.98 4.03
C TYR A 124 -2.37 -13.61 3.49
N PRO A 125 -3.23 -14.26 4.29
CA PRO A 125 -4.49 -14.82 3.78
C PRO A 125 -5.45 -13.75 3.24
N ILE A 126 -5.39 -12.53 3.77
CA ILE A 126 -6.21 -11.41 3.30
C ILE A 126 -5.66 -10.91 1.96
N ILE A 127 -4.33 -10.76 1.83
CA ILE A 127 -3.70 -10.45 0.54
C ILE A 127 -4.09 -11.49 -0.51
N ASP A 128 -4.03 -12.79 -0.18
CA ASP A 128 -4.47 -13.84 -1.09
C ASP A 128 -5.93 -13.65 -1.50
N SER A 129 -6.83 -13.36 -0.56
CA SER A 129 -8.25 -13.09 -0.87
C SER A 129 -8.47 -11.85 -1.74
N ILE A 130 -7.61 -10.83 -1.63
CA ILE A 130 -7.69 -9.61 -2.44
C ILE A 130 -7.24 -9.88 -3.88
N LEU A 131 -6.20 -10.71 -4.04
CA LEU A 131 -5.53 -10.95 -5.32
C LEU A 131 -6.07 -12.18 -6.07
N GLN A 132 -6.76 -13.08 -5.37
CA GLN A 132 -7.48 -14.18 -6.01
C GLN A 132 -8.65 -13.63 -6.81
N LYS A 133 -8.53 -13.70 -8.14
CA LYS A 133 -9.68 -13.73 -9.02
C LYS A 133 -10.51 -14.97 -8.65
N GLU A 134 -11.82 -14.80 -8.54
CA GLU A 134 -12.75 -15.93 -8.57
C GLU A 134 -12.32 -16.84 -9.74
N TYR A 135 -11.79 -18.02 -9.43
CA TYR A 135 -11.81 -19.11 -10.38
C TYR A 135 -13.29 -19.51 -10.44
N ASP A 136 -14.03 -18.87 -11.34
CA ASP A 136 -15.33 -19.37 -11.78
C ASP A 136 -15.17 -20.86 -12.04
N THR A 137 -15.86 -21.67 -11.23
CA THR A 137 -16.05 -23.10 -11.46
C THR A 137 -17.30 -23.30 -12.29
#